data_AF-A0A946LVM7-F1
#
_entry.id   AF-A0A946LVM7-F1
#
_cell.length_a   1.000
_cell.length_b   1.000
_cell.length_c   1.000
_cell.angle_alpha   90.00
_cell.angle_beta   90.00
_cell.angle_gamma   90.00
#
_symmetry.space_group_name_H-M   'P 1'
#
loop_
_entity.id
_entity.type
_entity.pdbx_description
1 polymer ?
#
loop_
_entity_poly.entity_id
_entity_poly.type
_entity_poly.pdbx_seq_one_letter_code
_entity_poly.pdbx_strand_id
1 'polypeptide(L)'
;MQDSIPLLSISRPNIPHLQRSFESVVAKLDTYLATRPYLLGGRPSFGDFGIWGNIYQAWTDPTAGSYMNKNARHLVAWIERMLAPDYEGPFETFEALTPTLRPGGQEV
;
A
#
# COMPACT_ATOMS: atom_id res chain seq x y z
N MET A 1 -4.30 -36.86 -21.87
CA MET A 1 -4.12 -35.45 -22.22
C MET A 1 -5.22 -34.69 -21.48
N GLN A 2 -4.96 -34.35 -20.22
CA GLN A 2 -5.91 -33.60 -19.40
C GLN A 2 -5.75 -32.12 -19.73
N ASP A 3 -6.78 -31.55 -20.36
CA ASP A 3 -6.93 -30.11 -20.55
C ASP A 3 -7.08 -29.46 -19.18
N SER A 4 -6.00 -28.83 -18.74
CA SER A 4 -5.85 -28.20 -17.43
C SER A 4 -6.76 -26.97 -17.31
N ILE A 5 -7.61 -26.99 -16.30
CA ILE A 5 -8.45 -25.88 -15.85
C ILE A 5 -7.58 -24.63 -15.64
N PRO A 6 -7.91 -23.44 -16.21
CA PRO A 6 -7.20 -22.20 -15.95
C PRO A 6 -7.58 -21.68 -14.55
N LEU A 7 -6.94 -22.22 -13.52
CA LEU A 7 -7.31 -21.98 -12.12
C LEU A 7 -6.67 -20.74 -11.49
N LEU A 8 -5.97 -19.88 -12.22
CA LEU A 8 -5.33 -18.71 -11.60
C LEU A 8 -5.04 -17.64 -12.67
N SER A 9 -5.41 -16.38 -12.40
CA SER A 9 -5.10 -15.20 -13.24
C SER A 9 -3.59 -14.91 -13.38
N ILE A 10 -2.71 -15.86 -13.12
CA ILE A 10 -1.25 -15.74 -13.21
C ILE A 10 -0.79 -16.58 -14.40
N SER A 11 -0.29 -15.92 -15.44
CA SER A 11 0.34 -16.55 -16.59
C SER A 11 1.75 -16.00 -16.72
N ARG A 12 2.71 -16.81 -17.22
CA ARG A 12 4.10 -16.37 -17.41
C ARG A 12 4.26 -14.95 -17.99
N PRO A 13 3.48 -14.52 -19.00
CA PRO A 13 3.61 -13.17 -19.53
C PRO A 13 3.10 -12.05 -18.62
N ASN A 14 2.17 -12.31 -17.69
CA ASN A 14 1.59 -11.25 -16.84
C ASN A 14 2.35 -11.02 -15.52
N ILE A 15 3.23 -11.94 -15.12
CA ILE A 15 4.05 -11.83 -13.90
C ILE A 15 4.80 -10.48 -13.81
N PRO A 16 5.52 -10.02 -14.86
CA PRO A 16 6.25 -8.75 -14.77
C PRO A 16 5.32 -7.53 -14.61
N HIS A 17 4.09 -7.61 -15.13
CA HIS A 17 3.12 -6.54 -14.96
C HIS A 17 2.59 -6.50 -13.54
N LEU A 18 2.26 -7.67 -12.97
CA LEU A 18 1.81 -7.78 -11.57
C LEU A 18 2.89 -7.27 -10.61
N GLN A 19 4.15 -7.64 -10.82
CA GLN A 19 5.27 -7.17 -10.01
C GLN A 19 5.42 -5.64 -10.11
N ARG A 20 5.46 -5.07 -11.31
CA ARG A 20 5.54 -3.61 -11.48
C ARG A 20 4.37 -2.87 -10.84
N SER A 21 3.16 -3.41 -10.95
CA SER A 21 1.97 -2.83 -10.31
C SER A 21 2.11 -2.85 -8.79
N PHE A 22 2.57 -3.96 -8.21
CA PHE A 22 2.83 -4.06 -6.78
C PHE A 22 3.89 -3.04 -6.32
N GLU A 23 5.04 -3.00 -6.99
CA GLU A 23 6.12 -2.06 -6.69
C GLU A 23 5.67 -0.60 -6.80
N SER A 24 4.82 -0.28 -7.78
CA SER A 24 4.24 1.07 -7.93
C SER A 24 3.33 1.45 -6.78
N VAL A 25 2.50 0.52 -6.29
CA VAL A 25 1.63 0.75 -5.13
C VAL A 25 2.48 0.97 -3.87
N VAL A 26 3.48 0.12 -3.64
CA VAL A 26 4.42 0.24 -2.51
C VAL A 26 5.10 1.61 -2.51
N ALA A 27 5.65 2.05 -3.64
CA ALA A 27 6.35 3.32 -3.74
C ALA A 27 5.42 4.53 -3.50
N LYS A 28 4.18 4.49 -4.01
CA LYS A 28 3.20 5.56 -3.82
C LYS A 28 2.74 5.66 -2.37
N LEU A 29 2.45 4.52 -1.73
CA LEU A 29 2.07 4.49 -0.33
C LEU A 29 3.21 4.97 0.57
N ASP A 30 4.45 4.55 0.31
CA ASP A 30 5.60 5.02 1.08
C ASP A 30 5.80 6.54 0.97
N THR A 31 5.73 7.09 -0.25
CA THR A 31 5.82 8.53 -0.48
C THR A 31 4.71 9.29 0.25
N TYR A 32 3.49 8.74 0.24
CA TYR A 32 2.36 9.34 0.93
C TYR A 32 2.58 9.37 2.45
N LEU A 33 2.94 8.22 3.02
CA LEU A 33 3.15 8.00 4.45
C LEU A 33 4.43 8.66 4.98
N ALA A 34 5.31 9.15 4.10
CA ALA A 34 6.45 9.96 4.50
C ALA A 34 6.03 11.28 5.18
N THR A 35 4.85 11.80 4.84
CA THR A 35 4.33 13.08 5.38
C THR A 35 3.21 12.91 6.39
N ARG A 36 2.64 11.71 6.49
CA ARG A 36 1.42 11.44 7.25
C ARG A 36 1.52 10.12 8.00
N PRO A 37 1.13 10.08 9.29
CA PRO A 37 1.19 8.84 10.04
C PRO A 37 0.09 7.84 9.63
N TYR A 38 -1.03 8.30 9.03
CA TYR A 38 -2.14 7.49 8.51
C TYR A 38 -2.69 8.04 7.18
N LEU A 39 -3.55 7.29 6.50
CA LEU A 39 -4.11 7.68 5.21
C LEU A 39 -4.88 9.00 5.25
N LEU A 40 -5.62 9.30 6.32
CA LEU A 40 -6.42 10.53 6.41
C LEU A 40 -5.86 11.57 7.40
N GLY A 41 -4.59 11.44 7.79
CA GLY A 41 -3.91 12.40 8.69
C GLY A 41 -3.38 11.75 9.96
N GLY A 42 -3.69 12.36 11.11
CA GLY A 42 -3.07 12.03 12.41
C GLY A 42 -3.69 10.85 13.18
N ARG A 43 -4.77 10.25 12.71
CA ARG A 43 -5.43 9.14 13.43
C ARG A 43 -5.83 8.02 12.46
N PRO A 44 -5.94 6.76 12.93
CA PRO A 44 -6.37 5.65 12.09
C PRO A 44 -7.77 5.90 11.55
N SER A 45 -7.96 5.58 10.26
CA SER A 45 -9.24 5.68 9.56
C SER A 45 -9.73 4.32 9.08
N PHE A 46 -11.01 4.23 8.67
CA PHE A 46 -11.54 3.04 8.01
C PHE A 46 -10.78 2.68 6.72
N GLY A 47 -10.22 3.68 6.03
CA GLY A 47 -9.39 3.46 4.85
C GLY A 47 -8.10 2.71 5.19
N ASP A 48 -7.48 3.05 6.34
CA ASP A 48 -6.28 2.35 6.81
C ASP A 48 -6.60 0.88 7.07
N PHE A 49 -7.69 0.57 7.78
CA PHE A 49 -8.09 -0.82 8.04
C PHE A 49 -8.44 -1.61 6.76
N GLY A 50 -9.06 -0.97 5.76
CA GLY A 50 -9.42 -1.63 4.50
C GLY A 50 -8.21 -2.07 3.66
N ILE A 51 -7.12 -1.29 3.70
CA ILE A 51 -5.91 -1.58 2.91
C ILE A 51 -4.88 -2.34 3.74
N TRP A 52 -4.76 -2.04 5.03
CA TRP A 52 -3.71 -2.58 5.91
C TRP A 52 -3.68 -4.11 5.92
N GLY A 53 -4.84 -4.77 6.00
CA GLY A 53 -4.87 -6.24 6.01
C GLY A 53 -4.21 -6.88 4.79
N ASN A 54 -4.44 -6.33 3.59
CA ASN A 54 -3.84 -6.84 2.36
C ASN A 54 -2.32 -6.60 2.33
N ILE A 55 -1.88 -5.41 2.74
CA ILE A 55 -0.46 -5.04 2.77
C ILE A 55 0.29 -5.79 3.85
N TYR A 56 -0.29 -5.96 5.03
CA TYR A 56 0.28 -6.73 6.13
C TYR A 56 0.52 -8.19 5.72
N GLN A 57 -0.47 -8.84 5.10
CA GLN A 57 -0.30 -10.20 4.60
C GLN A 57 0.80 -10.28 3.52
N ALA A 58 0.84 -9.32 2.59
CA ALA A 58 1.93 -9.24 1.62
C ALA A 58 3.30 -9.01 2.28
N TRP A 59 3.36 -8.30 3.40
CA TRP A 59 4.61 -8.05 4.14
C TRP A 59 5.11 -9.27 4.89
N THR A 60 4.22 -10.16 5.32
CA THR A 60 4.62 -11.45 5.92
C THR A 60 5.23 -12.43 4.92
N ASP A 61 4.99 -12.27 3.62
CA ASP A 61 5.65 -13.07 2.58
C ASP A 61 7.15 -12.71 2.50
N PRO A 62 8.07 -13.70 2.50
CA PRO A 62 9.51 -13.42 2.49
C PRO A 62 9.99 -12.56 1.31
N THR A 63 9.38 -12.72 0.13
CA THR A 63 9.80 -12.01 -1.08
C THR A 63 9.32 -10.57 -1.05
N ALA A 64 8.01 -10.38 -0.86
CA ALA A 64 7.40 -9.05 -0.84
C ALA A 64 7.79 -8.27 0.42
N GLY A 65 7.88 -8.92 1.57
CA GLY A 65 8.39 -8.37 2.83
C GLY A 65 9.83 -7.87 2.71
N SER A 66 10.73 -8.69 2.14
CA SER A 66 12.13 -8.25 1.91
C SER A 66 12.20 -7.04 0.97
N TYR A 67 11.34 -6.98 -0.06
CA TYR A 67 11.27 -5.82 -0.95
C TYR A 67 10.79 -4.56 -0.20
N MET A 68 9.71 -4.65 0.57
CA MET A 68 9.17 -3.51 1.32
C MET A 68 10.13 -3.02 2.41
N ASN A 69 10.74 -3.92 3.18
CA ASN A 69 11.74 -3.57 4.20
C ASN A 69 12.95 -2.82 3.62
N LYS A 70 13.32 -3.11 2.36
CA LYS A 70 14.43 -2.44 1.69
C LYS A 70 14.05 -1.10 1.06
N ASN A 71 12.85 -0.99 0.51
CA ASN A 71 12.49 0.13 -0.38
C ASN A 71 11.41 1.07 0.16
N ALA A 72 10.72 0.72 1.25
CA ALA A 72 9.52 1.42 1.70
C ALA A 72 9.45 1.53 3.24
N ARG A 73 10.39 2.30 3.83
CA ARG A 73 10.52 2.43 5.28
C ARG A 73 9.30 3.06 5.97
N HIS A 74 8.65 4.03 5.33
CA HIS A 74 7.50 4.74 5.89
C HIS A 74 6.26 3.86 5.84
N LEU A 75 6.12 3.09 4.76
CA LEU A 75 5.11 2.05 4.66
C LEU A 75 5.28 1.00 5.76
N VAL A 76 6.50 0.47 5.95
CA VAL A 76 6.77 -0.52 7.01
C VAL A 76 6.46 0.03 8.41
N ALA A 77 6.89 1.27 8.70
CA ALA A 77 6.56 1.91 9.98
C ALA A 77 5.04 2.06 10.19
N TRP A 78 4.27 2.33 9.14
CA TRP A 78 2.80 2.34 9.21
C TRP A 78 2.21 0.94 9.41
N ILE A 79 2.75 -0.09 8.73
CA ILE A 79 2.34 -1.49 8.92
C ILE A 79 2.47 -1.89 10.38
N GLU A 80 3.62 -1.59 10.99
CA GLU A 80 3.91 -1.88 12.39
C GLU A 80 3.01 -1.05 13.34
N ARG A 81 2.84 0.25 13.09
CA ARG A 81 1.98 1.14 13.90
C ARG A 81 0.55 0.63 13.97
N MET A 82 0.01 0.12 12.87
CA MET A 82 -1.38 -0.35 12.79
C MET A 82 -1.67 -1.62 13.61
N LEU A 83 -0.66 -2.32 14.15
CA LEU A 83 -0.87 -3.40 15.13
C LEU A 83 -1.42 -2.88 16.47
N ALA A 84 -1.05 -1.66 16.84
CA ALA A 84 -1.52 -0.95 18.02
C ALA A 84 -1.65 0.54 17.67
N PRO A 85 -2.68 0.94 16.91
CA PRO A 85 -2.75 2.28 16.34
C PRO A 85 -3.00 3.32 17.44
N ASP A 86 -2.24 4.41 17.37
CA ASP A 86 -2.31 5.53 18.31
C ASP A 86 -2.89 6.80 17.67
N TYR A 87 -3.35 7.73 18.50
CA TYR A 87 -3.79 9.04 18.07
C TYR A 87 -2.59 10.01 18.01
N GLU A 88 -2.14 10.32 16.80
CA GLU A 88 -1.04 11.26 16.51
C GLU A 88 -1.55 12.66 16.12
N GLY A 89 -2.87 12.83 15.95
CA GLY A 89 -3.49 14.10 15.58
C GLY A 89 -4.87 13.96 14.91
N PRO A 90 -5.48 15.08 14.52
CA PRO A 90 -6.79 15.08 13.87
C PRO A 90 -6.70 14.56 12.42
N PHE A 91 -7.86 14.32 11.81
CA PHE A 91 -7.94 14.14 10.37
C PHE A 91 -7.59 15.44 9.63
N GLU A 92 -6.96 15.30 8.47
CA GLU A 92 -6.73 16.41 7.55
C GLU A 92 -8.02 16.77 6.80
N THR A 93 -8.11 18.02 6.33
CA THR A 93 -9.24 18.44 5.51
C THR A 93 -9.14 17.84 4.12
N PHE A 94 -10.27 17.76 3.42
CA PHE A 94 -10.31 17.22 2.06
C PHE A 94 -9.41 18.00 1.10
N GLU A 95 -9.30 19.32 1.26
CA GLU A 95 -8.43 20.19 0.46
C GLU A 95 -6.96 19.84 0.62
N ALA A 96 -6.53 19.50 1.85
CA ALA A 96 -5.16 19.08 2.14
C ALA A 96 -4.83 17.69 1.57
N LEU A 97 -5.84 16.81 1.48
CA LEU A 97 -5.72 15.44 0.96
C LEU A 97 -5.88 15.33 -0.57
N THR A 98 -6.57 16.29 -1.20
CA THR A 98 -6.88 16.27 -2.64
C THR A 98 -5.64 16.13 -3.54
N PRO A 99 -4.50 16.81 -3.28
CA PRO A 99 -3.33 16.70 -4.14
C PRO A 99 -2.76 15.28 -4.22
N THR A 100 -2.88 14.51 -3.14
CA THR A 100 -2.27 13.19 -2.99
C THR A 100 -3.23 12.04 -3.26
N LEU A 101 -4.55 12.27 -3.19
CA LEU A 101 -5.60 11.27 -3.46
C LEU A 101 -6.11 11.25 -4.91
N ARG A 102 -5.63 12.15 -5.78
CA ARG A 102 -6.05 12.17 -7.19
C ARG A 102 -5.58 10.90 -7.93
N PRO A 103 -6.48 10.19 -8.63
CA PRO A 103 -6.09 9.03 -9.42
C PRO A 103 -5.26 9.49 -10.62
N GLY A 104 -3.99 9.10 -10.65
CA GLY A 104 -3.04 9.46 -11.70
C GLY A 104 -2.46 10.86 -11.49
N GLY A 105 -1.16 10.94 -11.18
CA GLY A 105 -0.46 12.21 -11.07
C GLY A 105 -0.50 12.95 -12.41
N GLN A 106 -1.40 13.92 -12.54
CA GLN A 106 -1.40 14.90 -13.60
C GLN A 106 -1.78 16.24 -12.96
N GLU A 107 -0.80 17.15 -12.95
CA GLU A 107 -1.07 18.58 -13.03
C GLU A 107 -1.90 18.83 -14.30
N VAL A 108 -2.90 19.71 -14.18
CA VAL A 108 -3.62 20.28 -15.33
C VAL A 108 -2.75 21.30 -16.05
#